data_AF-A0A9N8PN60-F1
#
_entry.id   AF-A0A9N8PN60-F1
#
_cell.length_a   1.000
_cell.length_b   1.000
_cell.length_c   1.000
_cell.angle_alpha   90.00
_cell.angle_beta   90.00
_cell.angle_gamma   90.00
#
_symmetry.space_group_name_H-M   'P 1'
#
loop_
_entity.id
_entity.type
_entity.pdbx_description
1 polymer ?
#
loop_
_entity_poly.entity_id
_entity_poly.type
_entity_poly.pdbx_seq_one_letter_code
_entity_poly.pdbx_strand_id
1 'polypeptide(L)'
;MASRQPSDPREVPPGSILLVVHDFIARSPDELSLAKGDRIELIERDDDFGDGWFLGRHMTTSATGLFPEGEQTRTTITSQTS
;
A
#
# COMPACT_ATOMS: atom_id res chain seq x y z
N MET A 1 -12.04 17.99 23.28
CA MET A 1 -11.01 16.94 23.41
C MET A 1 -10.74 16.39 22.02
N ALA A 2 -9.49 16.54 21.58
CA ALA A 2 -8.86 16.09 20.34
C ALA A 2 -9.58 16.40 19.00
N SER A 3 -9.20 17.53 18.42
CA SER A 3 -9.37 17.85 16.99
C SER A 3 -8.82 16.70 16.13
N ARG A 4 -9.66 16.12 15.27
CA ARG A 4 -9.21 15.25 14.17
C ARG A 4 -8.26 16.07 13.29
N GLN A 5 -6.96 15.86 13.42
CA GLN A 5 -5.99 16.43 12.50
C GLN A 5 -6.24 15.83 11.11
N PRO A 6 -6.47 16.65 10.08
CA PRO A 6 -6.51 16.16 8.72
C PRO A 6 -5.08 15.87 8.27
N SER A 7 -4.88 14.72 7.62
CA SER A 7 -3.79 14.41 6.70
C SER A 7 -2.36 14.34 7.26
N ASP A 8 -2.06 13.28 8.02
CA ASP A 8 -0.74 12.66 7.90
C ASP A 8 -0.72 11.84 6.60
N PRO A 9 0.05 12.21 5.56
CA PRO A 9 0.17 11.42 4.33
C PRO A 9 0.82 10.04 4.55
N ARG A 10 1.34 9.82 5.77
CA ARG A 10 1.86 8.54 6.25
C ARG A 10 0.77 7.57 6.66
N GLU A 11 -0.45 8.07 6.93
CA GLU A 11 -1.53 7.24 7.42
C GLU A 11 -2.42 6.74 6.27
N VAL A 12 -1.94 5.76 5.50
CA VAL A 12 -2.71 5.08 4.45
C VAL A 12 -3.64 4.00 5.04
N PRO A 13 -4.96 4.21 5.22
CA PRO A 13 -5.81 3.21 5.85
C PRO A 13 -5.83 1.87 5.11
N PRO A 14 -5.86 0.73 5.84
CA PRO A 14 -6.16 -0.54 5.21
C PRO A 14 -7.48 -0.43 4.45
N GLY A 15 -7.53 -0.99 3.25
CA GLY A 15 -8.55 -0.79 2.23
C GLY A 15 -8.22 0.32 1.22
N SER A 16 -7.13 1.07 1.39
CA SER A 16 -6.69 2.06 0.39
C SER A 16 -6.09 1.39 -0.84
N ILE A 17 -6.30 2.01 -2.01
CA ILE A 17 -5.68 1.56 -3.25
C ILE A 17 -4.38 2.33 -3.50
N LEU A 18 -3.29 1.59 -3.58
CA LEU A 18 -1.95 2.04 -3.91
C LEU A 18 -1.69 1.83 -5.40
N LEU A 19 -1.10 2.83 -6.06
CA LEU A 19 -0.67 2.71 -7.44
C LEU A 19 0.83 2.45 -7.47
N VAL A 20 1.23 1.35 -8.09
CA VAL A 20 2.62 1.00 -8.28
C VAL A 20 3.23 1.97 -9.30
N VAL A 21 4.31 2.64 -8.94
CA VAL A 21 4.99 3.62 -9.82
C VAL A 21 6.34 3.12 -10.33
N HIS A 22 6.88 2.07 -9.70
CA HIS A 22 8.09 1.36 -10.11
C HIS A 22 7.82 -0.13 -10.11
N ASP A 23 8.42 -0.86 -11.04
CA ASP A 23 8.38 -2.32 -10.98
C ASP A 23 9.10 -2.84 -9.72
N PHE A 24 8.52 -3.84 -9.09
CA PHE A 24 9.08 -4.54 -7.95
C PHE A 24 8.98 -6.04 -8.21
N ILE A 25 10.13 -6.71 -8.23
CA ILE A 25 10.21 -8.14 -8.45
C ILE A 25 10.33 -8.82 -7.09
N ALA A 26 9.37 -9.69 -6.78
CA ALA A 26 9.41 -10.49 -5.56
C ALA A 26 10.68 -11.34 -5.51
N ARG A 27 11.40 -11.26 -4.40
CA ARG A 27 12.61 -12.03 -4.08
C ARG A 27 12.27 -13.26 -3.23
N SER A 28 11.15 -13.22 -2.54
CA SER A 28 10.65 -14.30 -1.70
C SER A 28 9.21 -14.67 -2.07
N PRO A 29 8.76 -15.90 -1.81
CA PRO A 29 7.38 -16.33 -2.10
C PRO A 29 6.31 -15.62 -1.26
N ASP A 30 6.73 -14.99 -0.16
CA ASP A 30 5.89 -14.14 0.68
C ASP A 30 5.71 -12.74 0.09
N GLU A 31 6.59 -12.33 -0.84
CA GLU A 31 6.57 -11.02 -1.46
C GLU A 31 5.71 -10.99 -2.73
N LEU A 32 5.16 -9.82 -3.04
CA LEU A 32 4.29 -9.63 -4.19
C LEU A 32 5.06 -8.98 -5.34
N SER A 33 4.99 -9.56 -6.54
CA SER A 33 5.57 -8.93 -7.74
C SER A 33 4.63 -7.86 -8.29
N LEU A 34 5.14 -6.65 -8.45
CA LEU A 34 4.40 -5.46 -8.86
C LEU A 34 4.98 -4.91 -10.16
N ALA A 35 4.13 -4.48 -11.08
CA ALA A 35 4.57 -3.69 -12.23
C ALA A 35 4.05 -2.26 -12.15
N LYS A 36 4.80 -1.31 -12.69
CA LYS A 36 4.36 0.08 -12.78
C LYS A 36 2.98 0.16 -13.44
N GLY A 37 2.04 0.79 -12.75
CA GLY A 37 0.64 0.93 -13.16
C GLY A 37 -0.30 -0.05 -12.47
N ASP A 38 0.20 -1.06 -11.76
CA ASP A 38 -0.64 -1.97 -11.00
C ASP A 38 -1.27 -1.29 -9.78
N ARG A 39 -2.40 -1.87 -9.36
CA ARG A 39 -3.18 -1.40 -8.23
C ARG A 39 -3.16 -2.43 -7.13
N ILE A 40 -2.67 -2.02 -5.97
CA ILE A 40 -2.59 -2.85 -4.78
C ILE A 40 -3.56 -2.31 -3.75
N GLU A 41 -4.46 -3.16 -3.29
CA GLU A 41 -5.26 -2.86 -2.11
C GLU A 41 -4.38 -3.12 -0.89
N LEU A 42 -4.13 -2.09 -0.10
CA LEU A 42 -3.46 -2.22 1.18
C LEU A 42 -4.38 -3.01 2.12
N ILE A 43 -3.96 -4.19 2.56
CA ILE A 43 -4.74 -5.01 3.50
C ILE A 43 -4.33 -4.66 4.92
N GLU A 44 -3.03 -4.72 5.21
CA GLU A 44 -2.47 -4.33 6.48
C GLU A 44 -1.18 -3.56 6.27
N ARG A 45 -0.98 -2.60 7.16
CA ARG A 45 0.28 -1.90 7.31
C ARG A 45 0.85 -2.48 8.59
N ASP A 46 2.06 -3.03 8.51
CA ASP A 46 2.77 -3.55 9.67
C ASP A 46 3.30 -2.37 10.53
N ASP A 47 2.40 -1.42 10.82
CA ASP A 47 2.61 -0.22 11.62
C ASP A 47 2.86 -0.60 13.09
N ASP A 48 2.47 -1.81 13.50
CA ASP A 48 2.67 -2.33 14.86
C ASP A 48 4.13 -2.79 15.08
N PHE A 49 4.82 -3.33 14.07
CA PHE A 49 6.23 -3.70 14.17
C PHE A 49 7.20 -2.63 13.62
N GLY A 50 6.76 -1.78 12.68
CA GLY A 50 7.59 -0.71 12.13
C GLY A 50 8.73 -1.22 11.23
N ASP A 51 8.56 -2.42 10.66
CA ASP A 51 9.56 -3.07 9.80
C ASP A 51 9.59 -2.53 8.36
N GLY A 52 8.66 -1.62 8.01
CA GLY A 52 8.61 -0.96 6.69
C GLY A 52 8.04 -1.85 5.58
N TRP A 53 7.20 -2.83 5.94
CA TRP A 53 6.53 -3.72 5.00
C TRP A 53 5.01 -3.57 5.10
N PHE A 54 4.36 -3.57 3.95
CA PHE A 54 2.92 -3.55 3.81
C PHE A 54 2.44 -4.87 3.25
N LEU A 55 1.34 -5.38 3.79
CA LEU A 55 0.61 -6.51 3.25
C LEU A 55 -0.44 -5.98 2.29
N GLY A 56 -0.36 -6.39 1.03
CA GLY A 56 -1.26 -5.91 -0.01
C GLY A 56 -1.81 -7.03 -0.86
N ARG A 57 -2.93 -6.74 -1.51
CA ARG A 57 -3.52 -7.60 -2.51
C ARG A 57 -3.52 -6.94 -3.88
N HIS A 58 -2.97 -7.65 -4.83
CA HIS A 58 -2.92 -7.24 -6.21
C HIS A 58 -4.31 -7.31 -6.84
N MET A 59 -4.84 -6.19 -7.31
CA MET A 59 -6.21 -6.14 -7.83
C MET A 59 -6.39 -6.95 -9.13
N THR A 60 -5.35 -7.02 -9.96
CA THR A 60 -5.41 -7.76 -11.25
C THR A 60 -5.28 -9.28 -11.08
N THR A 61 -4.28 -9.75 -10.33
CA THR A 61 -3.99 -11.18 -10.15
C THR A 61 -4.66 -11.77 -8.91
N SER A 62 -5.22 -10.94 -8.03
CA SER A 62 -5.71 -11.31 -6.69
C SER A 62 -4.65 -11.96 -5.78
N ALA A 63 -3.36 -11.88 -6.15
CA ALA A 63 -2.27 -12.33 -5.30
C ALA A 63 -2.19 -11.47 -4.03
N THR A 64 -1.81 -12.07 -2.91
CA THR A 64 -1.61 -11.37 -1.64
C THR A 64 -0.19 -11.64 -1.16
N GLY A 65 0.47 -10.63 -0.62
CA GLY A 65 1.87 -10.72 -0.25
C GLY A 65 2.43 -9.40 0.23
N LEU A 66 3.65 -9.48 0.75
CA LEU A 66 4.38 -8.35 1.29
C LEU A 66 5.01 -7.52 0.19
N PHE A 67 4.98 -6.21 0.36
CA PHE A 67 5.71 -5.27 -0.47
C PHE A 67 6.24 -4.13 0.40
N PRO A 68 7.39 -3.54 0.06
CA PRO A 68 7.99 -2.50 0.89
C PRO A 68 7.13 -1.23 0.90
N GLU A 69 6.95 -0.65 2.10
CA GLU A 69 6.50 0.72 2.26
C GLU A 69 7.57 1.64 1.66
N GLY A 70 7.25 2.35 0.58
CA GLY A 70 8.21 3.30 0.02
C GLY A 70 7.90 3.77 -1.39
N GLU A 71 8.92 4.36 -2.01
CA GLU A 71 8.88 5.11 -3.28
C GLU A 71 8.35 4.32 -4.48
N GLN A 72 8.28 2.99 -4.36
CA GLN A 72 7.79 2.08 -5.40
C GLN A 72 6.26 2.11 -5.54
N THR A 73 5.54 2.49 -4.48
CA THR A 73 4.09 2.65 -4.51
C THR A 73 3.71 4.08 -4.10
N ARG A 74 2.86 4.73 -4.91
CA ARG A 74 2.28 6.03 -4.55
C ARG A 74 0.83 5.81 -4.17
N THR A 75 0.49 6.22 -2.97
CA THR A 75 -0.90 6.25 -2.52
C THR A 75 -1.67 7.25 -3.35
N THR A 76 -2.63 6.78 -4.12
CA THR A 76 -3.62 7.65 -4.72
C THR A 76 -4.83 7.64 -3.80
N ILE A 77 -4.85 8.56 -2.83
CA ILE A 77 -6.07 8.84 -2.08
C ILE A 77 -7.09 9.41 -3.07
N THR A 78 -7.98 8.56 -3.59
CA THR A 78 -9.22 9.02 -4.24
C THR A 78 -9.98 9.77 -3.17
N SER A 79 -9.86 11.10 -3.21
CA SER A 79 -10.63 11.99 -2.37
C SER A 79 -12.08 11.82 -2.79
N GLN A 80 -12.86 11.06 -2.01
CA GLN A 80 -14.30 11.02 -2.17
C GLN A 80 -14.85 12.37 -1.70
N THR A 81 -14.93 13.32 -2.63
CA THR A 81 -15.61 14.60 -2.43
C THR A 81 -17.09 14.33 -2.18
N SER A 82 -17.59 14.67 -0.98
CA SER A 82 -19.01 15.02 -0.71
C SER A 82 -19.12 15.79 0.59
#